data_AF-A0A821J718-F1
#
_entry.id   AF-A0A821J718-F1
#
_cell.length_a   1.000
_cell.length_b   1.000
_cell.length_c   1.000
_cell.angle_alpha   90.00
_cell.angle_beta   90.00
_cell.angle_gamma   90.00
#
_symmetry.space_group_name_H-M   'P 1'
#
loop_
_entity.id
_entity.type
_entity.pdbx_description
1 polymer ?
#
loop_
_entity_poly.entity_id
_entity_poly.type
_entity_poly.pdbx_seq_one_letter_code
_entity_poly.pdbx_strand_id
1 'polypeptide(L)'
;QEDILNLLKKLFDNKSTESIEKLAEIVSSSTDLVLTEQCKQSFEQIPHDISIDLSTIGIWIDPVDGTQQYINGTDGIIDSRTGIMQDGLPTALVLIGCFDRTDGHAIVGLVYWGTALLNAKYNNLDNVYKRNENNSQRVLLHGSIDLNTFTNILDDWRKIEVAACGNKLLSIGLKQANIYLATKSAAFNWDLCAAHAIIQSANGQILDLS
;
A
#
# COMPACT_ATOMS: atom_id res chain seq x y z
N GLN A 1 -5.78 -23.23 -18.69
CA GLN A 1 -5.90 -22.09 -19.64
C GLN A 1 -7.30 -21.99 -20.24
N GLU A 2 -7.87 -23.07 -20.79
CA GLU A 2 -9.20 -23.05 -21.44
C GLU A 2 -10.34 -22.63 -20.48
N ASP A 3 -10.29 -23.04 -19.20
CA ASP A 3 -11.31 -22.69 -18.21
C ASP A 3 -11.36 -21.19 -17.85
N ILE A 4 -10.19 -20.54 -17.70
CA ILE A 4 -10.09 -19.11 -17.39
C ILE A 4 -10.57 -18.27 -18.57
N LEU A 5 -10.14 -18.63 -19.78
CA LEU A 5 -10.56 -17.93 -20.99
C LEU A 5 -12.09 -18.01 -21.18
N ASN A 6 -12.66 -19.20 -20.97
CA ASN A 6 -14.11 -19.39 -21.06
C ASN A 6 -14.89 -18.61 -19.99
N LEU A 7 -14.36 -18.51 -18.77
CA LEU A 7 -14.93 -17.67 -17.72
C LEU A 7 -14.89 -16.18 -18.10
N LEU A 8 -13.74 -15.68 -18.55
CA LEU A 8 -13.58 -14.27 -18.91
C LEU A 8 -14.44 -13.89 -20.12
N LYS A 9 -14.60 -14.78 -21.11
CA LYS A 9 -15.53 -14.59 -22.25
C LYS A 9 -16.99 -14.44 -21.80
N LYS A 10 -17.41 -15.14 -20.74
CA LYS A 10 -18.76 -15.00 -20.16
C LYS A 10 -18.92 -13.71 -19.37
N LEU A 11 -17.89 -13.25 -18.66
CA LEU A 11 -17.93 -12.04 -17.84
C LEU A 11 -17.84 -10.75 -18.67
N PHE A 12 -17.11 -10.78 -19.79
CA PHE A 12 -16.84 -9.63 -20.65
C PHE A 12 -17.43 -9.79 -22.05
N ASP A 13 -18.70 -10.21 -22.13
CA ASP A 13 -19.45 -10.48 -23.36
C ASP A 13 -19.45 -9.33 -24.39
N ASN A 14 -19.26 -8.09 -23.92
CA ASN A 14 -19.25 -6.87 -24.73
C ASN A 14 -17.83 -6.33 -25.06
N LYS A 15 -16.76 -7.08 -24.75
CA LYS A 15 -15.36 -6.68 -25.03
C LYS A 15 -14.78 -7.47 -26.20
N SER A 16 -13.73 -6.94 -26.82
CA SER A 16 -13.07 -7.64 -27.91
C SER A 16 -12.44 -8.94 -27.42
N THR A 17 -12.54 -9.99 -28.23
CA THR A 17 -11.91 -11.29 -27.95
C THR A 17 -10.42 -11.15 -27.67
N GLU A 18 -9.74 -10.26 -28.41
CA GLU A 18 -8.30 -9.98 -28.24
C GLU A 18 -7.96 -9.47 -26.83
N SER A 19 -8.75 -8.55 -26.28
CA SER A 19 -8.51 -8.04 -24.91
C SER A 19 -8.73 -9.13 -23.86
N ILE A 20 -9.72 -10.00 -24.07
CA ILE A 20 -10.03 -11.12 -23.18
C ILE A 20 -8.92 -12.18 -23.21
N GLU A 21 -8.41 -12.49 -24.41
CA GLU A 21 -7.29 -13.43 -24.60
C GLU A 21 -6.01 -12.91 -23.94
N LYS A 22 -5.67 -11.62 -24.12
CA LYS A 22 -4.53 -10.98 -23.43
C LYS A 22 -4.67 -11.05 -21.91
N LEU A 23 -5.86 -10.79 -21.37
CA LEU A 23 -6.09 -10.90 -19.92
C LEU A 23 -5.93 -12.34 -19.44
N ALA A 24 -6.48 -13.32 -20.18
CA ALA A 24 -6.35 -14.73 -19.85
C ALA A 24 -4.88 -15.20 -19.87
N GLU A 25 -4.10 -14.72 -20.83
CA GLU A 25 -2.67 -14.95 -20.95
C GLU A 25 -1.93 -14.42 -19.71
N ILE A 26 -2.14 -13.15 -19.35
CA ILE A 26 -1.50 -12.52 -18.17
C ILE A 26 -1.86 -13.29 -16.90
N VAL A 27 -3.14 -13.59 -16.67
CA VAL A 27 -3.59 -14.33 -15.47
C VAL A 27 -3.03 -15.75 -15.41
N SER A 28 -2.84 -16.39 -16.56
CA SER A 28 -2.28 -17.74 -16.64
C SER A 28 -0.75 -17.75 -16.64
N SER A 29 -0.09 -16.60 -16.76
CA SER A 29 1.36 -16.52 -16.79
C SER A 29 1.92 -16.77 -15.38
N SER A 30 2.85 -17.72 -15.27
CA SER A 30 3.63 -17.87 -14.04
C SER A 30 4.74 -16.84 -14.06
N THR A 31 4.76 -15.96 -13.06
CA THR A 31 5.91 -15.08 -12.82
C THR A 31 6.56 -15.51 -11.53
N ASP A 32 7.84 -15.85 -11.59
CA ASP A 32 8.62 -16.09 -10.37
C ASP A 32 8.88 -14.75 -9.69
N LEU A 33 8.49 -14.64 -8.42
CA LEU A 33 8.86 -13.51 -7.57
C LEU A 33 10.36 -13.59 -7.30
N VAL A 34 11.12 -12.69 -7.93
CA VAL A 34 12.56 -12.57 -7.68
C VAL A 34 12.78 -11.57 -6.54
N LEU A 35 13.19 -12.07 -5.38
CA LEU A 35 13.61 -11.23 -4.26
C LEU A 35 14.94 -10.54 -4.57
N THR A 36 15.04 -9.26 -4.26
CA THR A 36 16.31 -8.52 -4.34
C THR A 36 17.30 -9.05 -3.30
N GLU A 37 18.61 -8.88 -3.55
CA GLU A 37 19.65 -9.31 -2.59
C GLU A 37 19.49 -8.63 -1.22
N GLN A 38 19.05 -7.37 -1.19
CA GLN A 38 18.78 -6.65 0.05
C GLN A 38 17.60 -7.25 0.81
N CYS A 39 16.53 -7.68 0.12
CA CYS A 39 15.44 -8.41 0.75
C CYS A 39 15.94 -9.73 1.35
N LYS A 40 16.75 -10.50 0.61
CA LYS A 40 17.32 -11.77 1.10
C LYS A 40 18.14 -11.57 2.38
N GLN A 41 19.03 -10.58 2.40
CA GLN A 41 19.83 -10.23 3.59
C GLN A 41 18.98 -9.81 4.79
N SER A 42 17.84 -9.15 4.54
CA SER A 42 16.91 -8.76 5.62
C SER A 42 16.19 -9.98 6.20
N PHE A 43 15.83 -10.97 5.37
CA PHE A 43 15.23 -12.22 5.83
C PHE A 43 16.19 -13.10 6.64
N GLU A 44 17.49 -13.08 6.33
CA GLU A 44 18.52 -13.79 7.11
C GLU A 44 18.64 -13.28 8.56
N GLN A 45 18.19 -12.06 8.83
CA GLN A 45 18.20 -11.49 10.19
C GLN A 45 17.02 -11.96 11.04
N ILE A 46 16.01 -12.59 10.44
CA ILE A 46 14.86 -13.13 11.18
C ILE A 46 15.31 -14.39 11.93
N PRO A 47 15.12 -14.47 13.25
CA PRO A 47 15.53 -15.64 14.03
C PRO A 47 14.88 -16.92 13.51
N HIS A 48 15.71 -17.94 13.25
CA HIS A 48 15.26 -19.22 12.68
C HIS A 48 14.49 -20.12 13.66
N ASP A 49 14.49 -19.78 14.95
CA ASP A 49 13.82 -20.51 16.03
C ASP A 49 12.38 -20.03 16.30
N ILE A 50 11.92 -19.01 15.57
CA ILE A 50 10.53 -18.54 15.64
C ILE A 50 9.65 -19.51 14.85
N SER A 51 8.82 -20.27 15.56
CA SER A 51 7.76 -21.08 14.97
C SER A 51 6.44 -20.30 14.98
N ILE A 52 5.83 -20.15 13.80
CA ILE A 52 4.50 -19.55 13.65
C ILE A 52 3.54 -20.67 13.27
N ASP A 53 2.45 -20.83 14.02
CA ASP A 53 1.37 -21.74 13.66
C ASP A 53 0.58 -21.15 12.48
N LEU A 54 0.83 -21.66 11.28
CA LEU A 54 0.16 -21.18 10.07
C LEU A 54 -1.37 -21.37 10.10
N SER A 55 -1.91 -22.23 10.98
CA SER A 55 -3.35 -22.44 11.11
C SER A 55 -4.08 -21.25 11.75
N THR A 56 -3.36 -20.44 12.53
CA THR A 56 -3.90 -19.23 13.15
C THR A 56 -3.73 -18.00 12.26
N ILE A 57 -3.01 -18.11 11.13
CA ILE A 57 -2.72 -16.97 10.26
C ILE A 57 -3.85 -16.73 9.26
N GLY A 58 -4.29 -15.48 9.17
CA GLY A 58 -5.17 -14.97 8.12
C GLY A 58 -4.41 -14.04 7.18
N ILE A 59 -4.93 -13.85 5.97
CA ILE A 59 -4.38 -12.92 4.97
C ILE A 59 -5.47 -11.95 4.54
N TRP A 60 -5.18 -10.66 4.62
CA TRP A 60 -5.94 -9.60 3.98
C TRP A 60 -5.22 -9.12 2.71
N ILE A 61 -5.99 -8.93 1.64
CA ILE A 61 -5.48 -8.44 0.37
C ILE A 61 -6.37 -7.29 -0.08
N ASP A 62 -5.78 -6.12 -0.28
CA ASP A 62 -6.36 -5.12 -1.18
C ASP A 62 -5.60 -5.17 -2.51
N PRO A 63 -6.23 -5.68 -3.58
CA PRO A 63 -5.56 -5.81 -4.86
C PRO A 63 -5.27 -4.44 -5.51
N VAL A 64 -6.05 -3.39 -5.20
CA VAL A 64 -5.89 -2.04 -5.76
C VAL A 64 -6.42 -0.98 -4.77
N ASP A 65 -5.65 -0.66 -3.73
CA ASP A 65 -5.87 0.54 -2.92
C ASP A 65 -5.62 1.78 -3.79
N GLY A 66 -6.44 2.81 -3.65
CA GLY A 66 -6.40 3.98 -4.54
C GLY A 66 -6.98 3.69 -5.93
N THR A 67 -8.08 2.93 -6.02
CA THR A 67 -8.73 2.58 -7.30
C THR A 67 -9.00 3.81 -8.19
N GLN A 68 -9.40 4.94 -7.62
CA GLN A 68 -9.64 6.17 -8.39
C GLN A 68 -8.36 6.70 -9.05
N GLN A 69 -7.25 6.67 -8.32
CA GLN A 69 -5.93 7.07 -8.82
C GLN A 69 -5.43 6.13 -9.91
N TYR A 70 -5.64 4.83 -9.73
CA TYR A 70 -5.34 3.83 -10.74
C TYR A 70 -6.12 4.10 -12.04
N ILE A 71 -7.42 4.35 -11.94
CA ILE A 71 -8.28 4.65 -13.11
C ILE A 71 -7.85 5.95 -13.80
N ASN A 72 -7.52 6.99 -13.03
CA ASN A 72 -7.14 8.29 -13.59
C ASN A 72 -5.78 8.26 -14.28
N GLY A 73 -4.84 7.44 -13.77
CA GLY A 73 -3.56 7.20 -14.42
C GLY A 73 -2.65 8.43 -14.55
N THR A 74 -2.84 9.46 -13.72
CA THR A 74 -2.02 10.68 -13.76
C THR A 74 -0.68 10.46 -13.05
N ASP A 75 0.34 11.25 -13.40
CA ASP A 75 1.67 11.18 -12.75
C ASP A 75 1.64 11.57 -11.27
N GLY A 76 0.60 12.30 -10.86
CA GLY A 76 0.42 12.73 -9.49
C GLY A 76 1.10 14.06 -9.14
N ILE A 77 1.09 14.37 -7.84
CA ILE A 77 1.69 15.58 -7.26
C ILE A 77 2.55 15.16 -6.08
N ILE A 78 3.80 15.62 -6.04
CA ILE A 78 4.71 15.40 -4.91
C ILE A 78 4.79 16.68 -4.08
N ASP A 79 4.60 16.55 -2.77
CA ASP A 79 4.90 17.65 -1.85
C ASP A 79 6.42 17.88 -1.80
N SER A 80 6.88 19.00 -2.34
CA SER A 80 8.31 19.29 -2.52
C SER A 80 9.12 19.41 -1.23
N ARG A 81 8.46 19.57 -0.07
CA ARG A 81 9.12 19.70 1.24
C ARG A 81 9.30 18.35 1.92
N THR A 82 8.34 17.45 1.77
CA THR A 82 8.31 16.15 2.45
C THR A 82 8.66 14.99 1.54
N GLY A 83 8.55 15.16 0.21
CA GLY A 83 8.72 14.10 -0.78
C GLY A 83 7.55 13.11 -0.81
N ILE A 84 6.42 13.45 -0.18
CA ILE A 84 5.23 12.58 -0.15
C ILE A 84 4.47 12.71 -1.47
N MET A 85 4.18 11.57 -2.11
CA MET A 85 3.28 11.52 -3.24
C MET A 85 1.85 11.69 -2.75
N GLN A 86 1.20 12.78 -3.16
CA GLN A 86 -0.13 13.16 -2.69
C GLN A 86 -1.26 12.50 -3.48
N ASP A 87 -1.07 12.24 -4.77
CA ASP A 87 -2.12 11.72 -5.66
C ASP A 87 -1.50 11.04 -6.89
N GLY A 88 -2.33 10.53 -7.79
CA GLY A 88 -1.92 9.93 -9.06
C GLY A 88 -1.60 8.45 -8.97
N LEU A 89 -1.31 7.84 -10.12
CA LEU A 89 -1.04 6.40 -10.25
C LEU A 89 0.01 5.87 -9.24
N PRO A 90 1.08 6.61 -8.88
CA PRO A 90 2.05 6.11 -7.91
C PRO A 90 1.51 5.94 -6.47
N THR A 91 0.33 6.48 -6.15
CA THR A 91 -0.33 6.21 -4.86
C THR A 91 -1.25 4.99 -4.90
N ALA A 92 -1.46 4.38 -6.07
CA ALA A 92 -2.24 3.14 -6.17
C ALA A 92 -1.35 1.94 -5.78
N LEU A 93 -1.80 1.15 -4.81
CA LEU A 93 -0.98 0.14 -4.15
C LEU A 93 -1.68 -1.22 -4.12
N VAL A 94 -0.87 -2.28 -4.18
CA VAL A 94 -1.27 -3.63 -3.77
C VAL A 94 -0.87 -3.79 -2.31
N LEU A 95 -1.83 -4.13 -1.46
CA LEU A 95 -1.62 -4.33 -0.02
C LEU A 95 -1.83 -5.81 0.31
N ILE A 96 -0.82 -6.46 0.88
CA ILE A 96 -0.92 -7.85 1.36
C ILE A 96 -0.46 -7.88 2.80
N GLY A 97 -1.37 -8.22 3.71
CA GLY A 97 -1.11 -8.29 5.14
C GLY A 97 -1.44 -9.66 5.71
N CYS A 98 -0.54 -10.22 6.50
CA CYS A 98 -0.81 -11.40 7.33
C CYS A 98 -1.13 -10.95 8.75
N PHE A 99 -2.11 -11.59 9.39
CA PHE A 99 -2.52 -11.28 10.76
C PHE A 99 -2.81 -12.56 11.55
N ASP A 100 -2.68 -12.48 12.88
CA ASP A 100 -3.13 -13.55 13.78
C ASP A 100 -4.65 -13.49 13.92
N ARG A 101 -5.34 -14.59 13.63
CA ARG A 101 -6.81 -14.68 13.70
C ARG A 101 -7.33 -14.73 15.14
N THR A 102 -6.47 -14.99 16.13
CA THR A 102 -6.86 -15.07 17.53
C THR A 102 -7.10 -13.69 18.14
N ASP A 103 -6.28 -12.69 17.77
CA ASP A 103 -6.32 -11.35 18.37
C ASP A 103 -6.35 -10.20 17.34
N GLY A 104 -6.16 -10.50 16.05
CA GLY A 104 -6.20 -9.52 14.97
C GLY A 104 -4.89 -8.77 14.71
N HIS A 105 -3.79 -9.09 15.41
CA HIS A 105 -2.53 -8.38 15.24
C HIS A 105 -1.91 -8.64 13.87
N ALA A 106 -1.44 -7.57 13.22
CA ALA A 106 -0.71 -7.67 11.96
C ALA A 106 0.71 -8.21 12.22
N ILE A 107 1.16 -9.15 11.38
CA ILE A 107 2.44 -9.86 11.54
C ILE A 107 3.38 -9.53 10.38
N VAL A 108 2.88 -9.63 9.15
CA VAL A 108 3.65 -9.38 7.92
C VAL A 108 2.89 -8.39 7.07
N GLY A 109 3.61 -7.43 6.48
CA GLY A 109 3.04 -6.45 5.59
C GLY A 109 3.89 -6.28 4.34
N LEU A 110 3.25 -6.39 3.18
CA LEU A 110 3.86 -6.15 1.88
C LEU A 110 3.04 -5.10 1.15
N VAL A 111 3.73 -4.10 0.61
CA VAL A 111 3.13 -3.01 -0.15
C VAL A 111 3.88 -2.86 -1.45
N TYR A 112 3.20 -3.02 -2.57
CA TYR A 112 3.79 -2.96 -3.91
C TYR A 112 3.09 -1.92 -4.78
N TRP A 113 3.83 -1.27 -5.66
CA TRP A 113 3.30 -0.62 -6.86
C TRP A 113 4.28 -0.77 -8.01
N GLY A 114 3.75 -0.63 -9.21
CA GLY A 114 4.54 -0.55 -10.42
C GLY A 114 3.75 0.06 -11.56
N THR A 115 4.45 0.74 -12.45
CA THR A 115 3.92 1.18 -13.74
C THR A 115 4.90 0.85 -14.84
N ALA A 116 4.36 0.41 -15.97
CA ALA A 116 5.10 0.17 -17.20
C ALA A 116 4.40 0.95 -18.32
N LEU A 117 4.90 2.15 -18.63
CA LEU A 117 4.37 3.00 -19.69
C LEU A 117 5.40 3.09 -20.82
N LEU A 118 5.06 2.49 -21.97
CA LEU A 118 5.94 2.38 -23.13
C LEU A 118 7.28 1.70 -22.75
N ASN A 119 8.39 2.44 -22.84
CA ASN A 119 9.73 1.95 -22.52
C ASN A 119 10.15 2.25 -21.07
N ALA A 120 9.33 2.97 -20.30
CA ALA A 120 9.64 3.36 -18.94
C ALA A 120 8.97 2.40 -17.95
N LYS A 121 9.76 1.87 -17.01
CA LYS A 121 9.31 0.94 -15.97
C LYS A 121 9.73 1.51 -14.62
N TYR A 122 8.76 1.74 -13.74
CA TYR A 122 8.97 2.24 -12.39
C TYR A 122 8.21 1.37 -11.41
N ASN A 123 8.77 1.14 -10.22
CA ASN A 123 8.15 0.38 -9.15
C ASN A 123 8.86 0.68 -7.82
N ASN A 124 8.29 0.23 -6.70
CA ASN A 124 8.93 0.31 -5.38
C ASN A 124 9.78 -0.90 -5.00
N LEU A 125 10.11 -1.79 -5.94
CA LEU A 125 11.06 -2.88 -5.68
C LEU A 125 12.50 -2.35 -5.59
N ASP A 126 12.78 -1.20 -6.21
CA ASP A 126 14.00 -0.43 -6.02
C ASP A 126 13.79 0.62 -4.90
N ASN A 127 14.78 0.80 -4.02
CA ASN A 127 14.72 1.61 -2.78
C ASN A 127 14.32 3.10 -2.96
N VAL A 128 13.04 3.41 -3.20
CA VAL A 128 12.61 4.77 -3.57
C VAL A 128 12.16 5.65 -2.38
N TYR A 129 12.09 5.12 -1.16
CA TYR A 129 11.50 5.89 -0.05
C TYR A 129 12.45 6.08 1.12
N LYS A 130 13.38 7.03 0.99
CA LYS A 130 14.15 7.54 2.12
C LYS A 130 13.60 8.89 2.55
N ARG A 131 13.26 9.01 3.83
CA ARG A 131 13.06 10.33 4.47
C ARG A 131 14.36 11.12 4.33
N ASN A 132 14.26 12.39 3.98
CA ASN A 132 15.39 13.31 4.08
C ASN A 132 15.69 13.53 5.57
N GLU A 133 16.83 13.02 6.08
CA GLU A 133 17.17 12.99 7.51
C GLU A 133 17.19 14.38 8.16
N ASN A 134 17.34 15.44 7.36
CA ASN A 134 17.38 16.82 7.82
C ASN A 134 16.00 17.48 8.00
N ASN A 135 14.88 16.78 7.73
CA ASN A 135 13.55 17.37 7.86
C ASN A 135 12.96 17.17 9.27
N SER A 136 13.02 18.21 10.10
CA SER A 136 12.41 18.27 11.43
C SER A 136 10.94 18.70 11.43
N GLN A 137 10.35 18.95 10.24
CA GLN A 137 8.98 19.39 10.12
C GLN A 137 8.01 18.31 10.60
N ARG A 138 7.03 18.73 11.39
CA ARG A 138 5.92 17.89 11.84
C ARG A 138 4.84 17.88 10.77
N VAL A 139 4.46 16.69 10.31
CA VAL A 139 3.53 16.50 9.18
C VAL A 139 2.34 15.66 9.62
N LEU A 140 1.15 16.20 9.41
CA LEU A 140 -0.15 15.55 9.57
C LEU A 140 -0.71 15.20 8.18
N LEU A 141 -0.99 13.93 7.95
CA LEU A 141 -1.72 13.46 6.78
C LEU A 141 -3.20 13.37 7.07
N HIS A 142 -3.99 13.69 6.05
CA HIS A 142 -5.43 13.50 6.07
C HIS A 142 -5.93 13.07 4.68
N GLY A 143 -7.07 12.38 4.64
CA GLY A 143 -7.86 12.25 3.41
C GLY A 143 -8.74 13.49 3.22
N SER A 144 -9.81 13.33 2.46
CA SER A 144 -10.84 14.36 2.29
C SER A 144 -11.78 14.46 3.51
N ILE A 145 -11.20 14.59 4.70
CA ILE A 145 -11.89 14.77 5.98
C ILE A 145 -12.13 16.26 6.20
N ASP A 146 -13.24 16.61 6.87
CA ASP A 146 -13.46 17.95 7.39
C ASP A 146 -12.39 18.29 8.45
N LEU A 147 -11.39 19.05 8.01
CA LEU A 147 -10.24 19.51 8.80
C LEU A 147 -10.66 20.15 10.13
N ASN A 148 -11.84 20.75 10.20
CA ASN A 148 -12.35 21.42 11.41
C ASN A 148 -12.42 20.51 12.64
N THR A 149 -12.48 19.18 12.46
CA THR A 149 -12.59 18.21 13.56
C THR A 149 -11.30 18.11 14.39
N PHE A 150 -10.12 18.35 13.79
CA PHE A 150 -8.82 18.06 14.43
C PHE A 150 -7.78 19.19 14.33
N THR A 151 -8.05 20.25 13.56
CA THR A 151 -7.03 21.29 13.26
C THR A 151 -6.57 22.10 14.45
N ASN A 152 -7.46 22.44 15.39
CA ASN A 152 -7.15 23.39 16.47
C ASN A 152 -6.06 22.90 17.44
N ILE A 153 -5.76 21.60 17.44
CA ILE A 153 -4.76 20.99 18.35
C ILE A 153 -3.37 20.94 17.69
N LEU A 154 -3.27 21.11 16.36
CA LEU A 154 -2.05 20.89 15.58
C LEU A 154 -1.81 22.04 14.58
N ASP A 155 -2.05 23.28 15.00
CA ASP A 155 -1.95 24.44 14.11
C ASP A 155 -0.52 24.74 13.60
N ASP A 156 0.50 24.35 14.35
CA ASP A 156 1.91 24.47 13.95
C ASP A 156 2.37 23.37 12.98
N TRP A 157 1.52 22.38 12.68
CA TRP A 157 1.88 21.23 11.85
C TRP A 157 1.56 21.48 10.38
N ARG A 158 2.41 20.95 9.48
CA ARG A 158 2.10 20.92 8.06
C ARG A 158 1.03 19.87 7.80
N LYS A 159 -0.11 20.32 7.30
CA LYS A 159 -1.25 19.45 6.95
C LYS A 159 -1.17 19.16 5.45
N ILE A 160 -1.17 17.88 5.08
CA ILE A 160 -1.07 17.44 3.68
C ILE A 160 -2.22 16.49 3.38
N GLU A 161 -3.01 16.82 2.38
CA GLU A 161 -4.01 15.91 1.82
C GLU A 161 -3.32 14.89 0.93
N VAL A 162 -3.61 13.62 1.17
CA VAL A 162 -3.00 12.49 0.44
C VAL A 162 -4.08 11.46 0.09
N ALA A 163 -4.11 11.07 -1.17
CA ALA A 163 -4.98 10.04 -1.72
C ALA A 163 -4.56 8.63 -1.29
N ALA A 164 -5.49 7.68 -1.41
CA ALA A 164 -5.35 6.24 -1.10
C ALA A 164 -5.00 5.95 0.37
N CYS A 165 -5.64 4.95 0.98
CA CYS A 165 -5.48 4.71 2.42
C CYS A 165 -4.09 4.13 2.73
N GLY A 166 -3.70 3.13 1.95
CA GLY A 166 -2.39 2.50 2.01
C GLY A 166 -1.26 3.49 1.79
N ASN A 167 -1.39 4.46 0.87
CA ASN A 167 -0.32 5.44 0.62
C ASN A 167 -0.10 6.40 1.81
N LYS A 168 -1.19 6.79 2.50
CA LYS A 168 -1.10 7.57 3.75
C LYS A 168 -0.38 6.78 4.84
N LEU A 169 -0.74 5.52 5.04
CA LEU A 169 -0.14 4.66 6.05
C LEU A 169 1.32 4.31 5.72
N LEU A 170 1.62 4.02 4.46
CA LEU A 170 2.97 3.77 3.98
C LEU A 170 3.87 4.99 4.24
N SER A 171 3.38 6.20 3.98
CA SER A 171 4.10 7.45 4.29
C SER A 171 4.47 7.60 5.78
N ILE A 172 3.65 7.03 6.69
CA ILE A 172 3.96 6.94 8.13
C ILE A 172 5.05 5.88 8.39
N GLY A 173 4.91 4.68 7.83
CA GLY A 173 5.90 3.60 7.96
C GLY A 173 7.28 3.98 7.44
N LEU A 174 7.33 4.76 6.35
CA LEU A 174 8.53 5.33 5.76
C LEU A 174 9.07 6.56 6.51
N LYS A 175 8.40 6.97 7.59
CA LYS A 175 8.73 8.13 8.43
C LYS A 175 8.74 9.46 7.66
N GLN A 176 8.05 9.55 6.53
CA GLN A 176 7.89 10.81 5.77
C GLN A 176 6.87 11.74 6.44
N ALA A 177 5.90 11.18 7.16
CA ALA A 177 4.96 11.91 7.99
C ALA A 177 4.96 11.40 9.45
N ASN A 178 4.31 12.16 10.33
CA ASN A 178 4.30 11.88 11.77
C ASN A 178 2.97 11.29 12.25
N ILE A 179 1.85 11.82 11.76
CA ILE A 179 0.50 11.39 12.15
C ILE A 179 -0.34 11.29 10.88
N TYR A 180 -1.16 10.24 10.81
CA TYR A 180 -2.30 10.16 9.90
C TYR A 180 -3.56 10.04 10.77
N LEU A 181 -4.49 10.97 10.60
CA LEU A 181 -5.80 10.90 11.25
C LEU A 181 -6.87 10.46 10.24
N ALA A 182 -7.63 9.45 10.63
CA ALA A 182 -8.72 8.89 9.85
C ALA A 182 -9.99 8.85 10.70
N THR A 183 -11.15 9.09 10.06
CA THR A 183 -12.45 8.79 10.67
C THR A 183 -12.80 7.32 10.44
N LYS A 184 -13.67 6.75 11.30
CA LYS A 184 -13.99 5.30 11.33
C LYS A 184 -14.47 4.70 10.00
N SER A 185 -14.96 5.51 9.07
CA SER A 185 -15.43 5.08 7.75
C SER A 185 -14.39 5.17 6.63
N ALA A 186 -13.14 5.50 6.95
CA ALA A 186 -12.11 5.82 5.95
C ALA A 186 -11.14 4.65 5.64
N ALA A 187 -11.18 3.55 6.40
CA ALA A 187 -10.28 2.41 6.23
C ALA A 187 -10.89 1.11 6.77
N PHE A 188 -10.58 -0.01 6.12
CA PHE A 188 -10.95 -1.36 6.52
C PHE A 188 -9.70 -2.22 6.78
N ASN A 189 -9.90 -3.44 7.27
CA ASN A 189 -8.79 -4.32 7.63
C ASN A 189 -7.83 -4.61 6.46
N TRP A 190 -8.32 -4.66 5.21
CA TRP A 190 -7.47 -4.84 4.03
C TRP A 190 -6.62 -3.61 3.70
N ASP A 191 -7.09 -2.40 4.01
CA ASP A 191 -6.30 -1.17 3.89
C ASP A 191 -5.21 -1.09 4.97
N LEU A 192 -5.54 -1.54 6.19
CA LEU A 192 -4.71 -1.36 7.37
C LEU A 192 -3.65 -2.44 7.55
N CYS A 193 -3.98 -3.71 7.30
CA CYS A 193 -3.18 -4.85 7.79
C CYS A 193 -1.71 -4.80 7.34
N ALA A 194 -1.48 -4.58 6.03
CA ALA A 194 -0.13 -4.55 5.48
C ALA A 194 0.68 -3.39 6.07
N ALA A 195 0.12 -2.18 6.05
CA ALA A 195 0.82 -1.01 6.53
C ALA A 195 0.97 -1.01 8.06
N HIS A 196 0.06 -1.63 8.82
CA HIS A 196 0.18 -1.78 10.27
C HIS A 196 1.41 -2.58 10.66
N ALA A 197 1.67 -3.72 10.01
CA ALA A 197 2.89 -4.51 10.25
C ALA A 197 4.17 -3.70 9.93
N ILE A 198 4.15 -2.93 8.83
CA ILE A 198 5.27 -2.06 8.46
C ILE A 198 5.48 -0.97 9.53
N ILE A 199 4.42 -0.28 9.94
CA ILE A 199 4.47 0.78 10.96
C ILE A 199 4.98 0.21 12.29
N GLN A 200 4.50 -0.96 12.73
CA GLN A 200 4.96 -1.61 13.96
C GLN A 200 6.44 -1.99 13.90
N SER A 201 6.91 -2.56 12.78
CA SER A 201 8.35 -2.87 12.62
C SER A 201 9.23 -1.60 12.61
N ALA A 202 8.65 -0.44 12.29
CA ALA A 202 9.31 0.87 12.40
C ALA A 202 9.15 1.54 13.79
N ASN A 203 8.62 0.81 14.79
CA ASN A 203 8.28 1.28 16.15
C ASN A 203 7.15 2.32 16.21
N GLY A 204 6.25 2.34 15.23
CA GLY A 204 5.01 3.11 15.26
C GLY A 204 3.82 2.27 15.73
N GLN A 205 2.62 2.88 15.75
CA GLN A 205 1.37 2.21 16.10
C GLN A 205 0.17 2.77 15.32
N ILE A 206 -0.87 1.96 15.19
CA ILE A 206 -2.22 2.40 14.81
C ILE A 206 -3.11 2.25 16.05
N LEU A 207 -3.87 3.29 16.38
CA LEU A 207 -4.77 3.30 17.53
C LEU A 207 -6.20 3.58 17.09
N ASP A 208 -7.14 2.82 17.67
CA ASP A 208 -8.56 3.19 17.67
C ASP A 208 -8.79 4.21 18.79
N LEU A 209 -9.41 5.33 18.44
CA LEU A 209 -9.72 6.43 19.36
C LEU A 209 -11.21 6.47 19.75
N SER A 210 -11.99 5.44 19.38
CA SER A 210 -13.42 5.33 19.69
C SER A 210 -13.74 4.85 21.10
#